data_AF-A0A0N0Z9L2-F1
#
_entry.id   AF-A0A0N0Z9L2-F1
#
_cell.length_a   1.000
_cell.length_b   1.000
_cell.length_c   1.000
_cell.angle_alpha   90.00
_cell.angle_beta   90.00
_cell.angle_gamma   90.00
#
_symmetry.space_group_name_H-M   'P 1'
#
loop_
_entity.id
_entity.type
_entity.pdbx_description
1 polymer ?
#
loop_
_entity_poly.entity_id
_entity_poly.type
_entity_poly.pdbx_seq_one_letter_code
_entity_poly.pdbx_strand_id
1 'polypeptide(L)'
;MGKLFIILNLVIASLGQMAYSSQTIVFIRHGEKPDNDSGQLTCKGLNRSLALPDILINKYGIPQAIYAAAPKQNKLGHSLRALQTISPTAIRLSLPINLKYHAKETKELQRSLLNDKYADSVIFVAWEHDNLVKTAKAIMEQLGGDSEQVPKWKGDDFDSIYVIRIERTSNNETHVSFMREQQNLTHLSTICPK
;
A
#
# COMPACT_ATOMS: atom_id res chain seq x y z
N MET A 1 -67.84 17.20 6.97
CA MET A 1 -66.83 17.83 6.09
C MET A 1 -65.44 17.52 6.65
N GLY A 2 -64.87 16.37 6.30
CA GLY A 2 -63.52 15.99 6.76
C GLY A 2 -62.50 16.34 5.69
N LYS A 3 -61.55 17.23 6.01
CA LYS A 3 -60.43 17.57 5.11
C LYS A 3 -59.36 16.47 5.21
N LEU A 4 -59.15 15.75 4.13
CA LEU A 4 -58.08 14.77 3.96
C LEU A 4 -56.77 15.53 3.70
N PHE A 5 -55.83 15.47 4.63
CA PHE A 5 -54.48 15.99 4.44
C PHE A 5 -53.61 14.91 3.80
N ILE A 6 -53.22 15.13 2.54
CA ILE A 6 -52.23 14.29 1.85
C ILE A 6 -50.85 14.81 2.25
N ILE A 7 -50.12 14.05 3.07
CA ILE A 7 -48.72 14.31 3.39
C ILE A 7 -47.88 13.72 2.25
N LEU A 8 -47.34 14.60 1.39
CA LEU A 8 -46.41 14.22 0.33
C LEU A 8 -45.04 13.95 0.96
N ASN A 9 -44.67 12.68 1.11
CA ASN A 9 -43.32 12.29 1.52
C ASN A 9 -42.35 12.54 0.36
N LEU A 10 -41.56 13.60 0.47
CA LEU A 10 -40.47 13.89 -0.46
C LEU A 10 -39.32 12.92 -0.16
N VAL A 11 -39.21 11.85 -0.94
CA VAL A 11 -38.04 10.95 -0.91
C VAL A 11 -36.89 11.69 -1.60
N ILE A 12 -36.02 12.33 -0.83
CA ILE A 12 -34.77 12.87 -1.35
C ILE A 12 -33.82 11.68 -1.57
N ALA A 13 -33.75 11.19 -2.80
CA ALA A 13 -32.70 10.26 -3.18
C ALA A 13 -31.35 10.97 -3.04
N SER A 14 -30.51 10.54 -2.11
CA SER A 14 -29.13 11.00 -2.03
C SER A 14 -28.40 10.53 -3.28
N LEU A 15 -28.19 11.43 -4.24
CA LEU A 15 -27.20 11.25 -5.29
C LEU A 15 -25.87 11.00 -4.58
N GLY A 16 -25.44 9.74 -4.54
CA GLY A 16 -24.12 9.40 -4.02
C GLY A 16 -23.09 10.27 -4.73
N GLN A 17 -22.30 11.02 -3.95
CA GLN A 17 -21.23 11.85 -4.50
C GLN A 17 -20.30 10.95 -5.31
N MET A 18 -20.31 11.08 -6.63
CA MET A 18 -19.41 10.30 -7.47
C MET A 18 -17.98 10.78 -7.21
N ALA A 19 -17.10 9.86 -6.81
CA ALA A 19 -15.67 10.11 -6.83
C ALA A 19 -15.26 10.45 -8.27
N TYR A 20 -14.60 11.60 -8.44
CA TYR A 20 -14.03 12.02 -9.70
C TYR A 20 -12.66 11.38 -9.95
N SER A 21 -11.94 11.02 -8.87
CA SER A 21 -10.73 10.20 -8.97
C SER A 21 -10.55 9.32 -7.74
N SER A 22 -9.91 8.15 -7.93
CA SER A 22 -9.61 7.20 -6.86
C SER A 22 -8.14 6.80 -6.88
N GLN A 23 -7.44 7.08 -5.78
CA GLN A 23 -6.07 6.64 -5.58
C GLN A 23 -6.02 5.52 -4.55
N THR A 24 -5.35 4.42 -4.87
CA THR A 24 -5.10 3.28 -3.98
C THR A 24 -3.60 3.10 -3.75
N ILE A 25 -3.17 3.26 -2.51
CA ILE A 25 -1.78 3.04 -2.10
C ILE A 25 -1.71 1.72 -1.35
N VAL A 26 -1.01 0.74 -1.94
CA VAL A 26 -0.86 -0.61 -1.41
C VAL A 26 0.53 -0.74 -0.82
N PHE A 27 0.60 -0.86 0.49
CA PHE A 27 1.82 -1.04 1.24
C PHE A 27 2.07 -2.51 1.55
N ILE A 28 3.28 -2.98 1.20
CA ILE A 28 3.76 -4.33 1.40
C ILE A 28 5.04 -4.27 2.24
N ARG A 29 5.11 -5.05 3.32
CA ARG A 29 6.37 -5.24 4.04
C ARG A 29 7.32 -6.10 3.22
N HIS A 30 8.63 -5.87 3.31
CA HIS A 30 9.61 -6.82 2.80
C HIS A 30 9.35 -8.25 3.31
N GLY A 31 9.68 -9.27 2.53
CA GLY A 31 9.53 -10.68 2.89
C GLY A 31 10.43 -11.13 4.05
N GLU A 32 10.29 -12.39 4.44
CA GLU A 32 11.01 -12.99 5.56
C GLU A 32 12.53 -12.81 5.43
N LYS A 33 13.19 -12.51 6.56
CA LYS A 33 14.62 -12.19 6.63
C LYS A 33 15.34 -13.10 7.62
N PRO A 34 16.63 -13.42 7.40
CA PRO A 34 17.44 -14.08 8.41
C PRO A 34 17.70 -13.12 9.58
N ASP A 35 18.06 -13.67 10.73
CA ASP A 35 18.56 -12.92 11.88
C ASP A 35 20.06 -12.67 11.73
N ASN A 36 20.42 -11.88 10.71
CA ASN A 36 21.79 -11.45 10.44
C ASN A 36 21.83 -10.16 9.59
N ASP A 37 23.05 -9.66 9.39
CA ASP A 37 23.32 -8.41 8.67
C ASP A 37 23.56 -8.60 7.16
N SER A 38 23.12 -9.71 6.58
CA SER A 38 23.30 -9.94 5.13
C SER A 38 22.54 -8.94 4.25
N GLY A 39 21.48 -8.32 4.80
CA GLY A 39 20.56 -7.49 4.03
C GLY A 39 19.66 -8.26 3.07
N GLN A 40 19.70 -9.59 3.08
CA GLN A 40 18.99 -10.49 2.16
C GLN A 40 17.64 -10.96 2.71
N LEU A 41 16.79 -11.46 1.82
CA LEU A 41 15.65 -12.32 2.17
C LEU A 41 16.12 -13.74 2.55
N THR A 42 15.31 -14.48 3.31
CA THR A 42 15.45 -15.94 3.38
C THR A 42 14.90 -16.59 2.11
N CYS A 43 15.14 -17.89 1.91
CA CYS A 43 14.46 -18.64 0.85
C CYS A 43 12.92 -18.54 0.97
N LYS A 44 12.38 -18.52 2.20
CA LYS A 44 10.94 -18.30 2.43
C LYS A 44 10.49 -16.92 1.93
N GLY A 45 11.27 -15.88 2.23
CA GLY A 45 11.01 -14.52 1.75
C GLY A 45 11.13 -14.39 0.23
N LEU A 46 12.06 -15.10 -0.39
CA LEU A 46 12.15 -15.19 -1.86
C LEU A 46 10.92 -15.89 -2.45
N ASN A 47 10.48 -17.00 -1.88
CA ASN A 47 9.25 -17.69 -2.31
C ASN A 47 8.01 -16.80 -2.15
N ARG A 48 7.94 -15.99 -1.08
CA ARG A 48 6.89 -14.97 -0.92
C ARG A 48 6.94 -13.97 -2.07
N SER A 49 8.12 -13.41 -2.33
CA SER A 49 8.37 -12.45 -3.39
C SER A 49 7.93 -12.97 -4.77
N LEU A 50 8.18 -14.24 -5.06
CA LEU A 50 7.78 -14.89 -6.31
C LEU A 50 6.27 -15.11 -6.43
N ALA A 51 5.54 -15.24 -5.32
CA ALA A 51 4.09 -15.41 -5.31
C ALA A 51 3.30 -14.08 -5.28
N LEU A 52 3.94 -12.98 -4.86
CA LEU A 52 3.30 -11.66 -4.79
C LEU A 52 2.71 -11.11 -6.10
N PRO A 53 3.28 -11.34 -7.30
CA PRO A 53 2.73 -10.78 -8.53
C PRO A 53 1.27 -11.18 -8.74
N ASP A 54 0.95 -12.46 -8.58
CA ASP A 54 -0.41 -12.97 -8.78
C ASP A 54 -1.38 -12.37 -7.76
N ILE A 55 -0.97 -12.20 -6.51
CA ILE A 55 -1.81 -11.61 -5.46
C ILE A 55 -2.07 -10.14 -5.75
N LEU A 56 -1.01 -9.36 -5.96
CA LEU A 56 -1.13 -7.90 -6.08
C LEU A 56 -1.85 -7.51 -7.37
N ILE A 57 -1.55 -8.19 -8.48
CA ILE A 57 -2.19 -7.90 -9.77
C ILE A 57 -3.67 -8.32 -9.75
N ASN A 58 -4.00 -9.49 -9.19
CA ASN A 58 -5.40 -9.92 -9.14
C ASN A 58 -6.25 -9.05 -8.20
N LYS A 59 -5.69 -8.58 -7.08
CA LYS A 59 -6.42 -7.75 -6.13
C LYS A 59 -6.55 -6.29 -6.55
N TYR A 60 -5.49 -5.72 -7.10
CA TYR A 60 -5.38 -4.26 -7.29
C TYR A 60 -5.13 -3.84 -8.74
N GLY A 61 -4.94 -4.77 -9.66
CA GLY A 61 -4.64 -4.48 -11.06
C GLY A 61 -3.20 -4.03 -11.28
N ILE A 62 -2.98 -3.33 -12.40
CA ILE A 62 -1.66 -2.82 -12.79
C ILE A 62 -1.42 -1.47 -12.11
N PRO A 63 -0.38 -1.32 -11.27
CA PRO A 63 -0.04 -0.05 -10.66
C PRO A 63 0.53 0.94 -11.69
N GLN A 64 0.26 2.23 -11.51
CA GLN A 64 0.95 3.29 -12.25
C GLN A 64 2.40 3.45 -11.79
N ALA A 65 2.70 3.11 -10.53
CA ALA A 65 4.04 3.21 -9.98
C ALA A 65 4.34 2.15 -8.92
N ILE A 66 5.61 1.76 -8.85
CA ILE A 66 6.15 0.84 -7.85
C ILE A 66 7.28 1.53 -7.10
N TYR A 67 7.24 1.52 -5.77
CA TYR A 67 8.26 2.08 -4.89
C TYR A 67 8.87 0.98 -4.03
N ALA A 68 10.17 1.08 -3.77
CA ALA A 68 10.84 0.26 -2.77
C ALA A 68 11.89 1.06 -1.99
N ALA A 69 12.15 0.67 -0.75
CA ALA A 69 13.20 1.30 0.06
C ALA A 69 14.56 1.10 -0.60
N ALA A 70 15.21 2.21 -0.94
CA ALA A 70 16.51 2.20 -1.58
C ALA A 70 17.60 1.69 -0.63
N PRO A 71 18.41 0.70 -1.05
CA PRO A 71 19.60 0.32 -0.30
C PRO A 71 20.62 1.48 -0.30
N LYS A 72 21.45 1.56 0.73
CA LYS A 72 22.58 2.50 0.73
C LYS A 72 23.71 1.91 -0.12
N GLN A 73 24.06 2.59 -1.20
CA GLN A 73 25.05 2.11 -2.18
C GLN A 73 26.43 1.83 -1.57
N ASN A 74 26.87 2.63 -0.61
CA ASN A 74 28.20 2.53 0.00
C ASN A 74 28.17 1.88 1.39
N LYS A 75 27.29 0.89 1.60
CA LYS A 75 27.22 0.17 2.87
C LYS A 75 26.92 -1.32 2.65
N LEU A 76 27.92 -2.17 2.92
CA LEU A 76 27.77 -3.62 2.88
C LEU A 76 26.67 -4.07 3.85
N GLY A 77 25.90 -5.09 3.47
CA GLY A 77 24.83 -5.66 4.30
C GLY A 77 23.59 -4.77 4.43
N HIS A 78 23.51 -3.65 3.69
CA HIS A 78 22.29 -2.86 3.70
C HIS A 78 21.11 -3.65 3.15
N SER A 79 19.94 -3.44 3.74
CA SER A 79 18.73 -4.15 3.35
C SER A 79 18.42 -3.95 1.86
N LEU A 80 18.45 -5.04 1.10
CA LEU A 80 17.92 -5.17 -0.25
C LEU A 80 16.47 -5.69 -0.24
N ARG A 81 15.98 -6.08 0.94
CA ARG A 81 14.78 -6.89 1.13
C ARG A 81 13.55 -6.28 0.50
N ALA A 82 13.34 -4.97 0.63
CA ALA A 82 12.19 -4.28 0.04
C ALA A 82 12.21 -4.37 -1.49
N LEU A 83 13.36 -4.05 -2.11
CA LEU A 83 13.58 -4.19 -3.54
C LEU A 83 13.35 -5.65 -3.98
N GLN A 84 14.01 -6.61 -3.33
CA GLN A 84 13.88 -8.03 -3.64
C GLN A 84 12.46 -8.57 -3.52
N THR A 85 11.66 -8.01 -2.61
CA THR A 85 10.27 -8.44 -2.38
C THR A 85 9.34 -8.01 -3.50
N ILE A 86 9.56 -6.84 -4.11
CA ILE A 86 8.68 -6.32 -5.16
C ILE A 86 9.22 -6.55 -6.57
N SER A 87 10.50 -6.91 -6.71
CA SER A 87 11.15 -7.14 -8.01
C SER A 87 10.41 -8.12 -8.91
N PRO A 88 9.95 -9.31 -8.46
CA PRO A 88 9.19 -10.22 -9.33
C PRO A 88 7.90 -9.58 -9.86
N THR A 89 7.22 -8.77 -9.05
CA THR A 89 6.01 -8.05 -9.48
C THR A 89 6.34 -7.01 -10.54
N ALA A 90 7.41 -6.23 -10.33
CA ALA A 90 7.87 -5.24 -11.31
C ALA A 90 8.32 -5.90 -12.63
N ILE A 91 9.02 -7.04 -12.55
CA ILE A 91 9.44 -7.84 -13.71
C ILE A 91 8.21 -8.35 -14.48
N ARG A 92 7.23 -8.93 -13.79
CA ARG A 92 5.99 -9.45 -14.39
C ARG A 92 5.22 -8.39 -15.15
N LEU A 93 5.26 -7.15 -14.67
CA LEU A 93 4.58 -6.00 -15.25
C LEU A 93 5.44 -5.19 -16.23
N SER A 94 6.73 -5.50 -16.35
CA SER A 94 7.70 -4.68 -17.09
C SER A 94 7.74 -3.20 -16.66
N LEU A 95 7.61 -2.95 -15.35
CA LEU A 95 7.58 -1.60 -14.78
C LEU A 95 8.88 -1.27 -14.01
N PRO A 96 9.34 0.00 -14.05
CA PRO A 96 10.48 0.42 -13.24
C PRO A 96 10.11 0.50 -11.75
N ILE A 97 11.11 0.29 -10.89
CA ILE A 97 10.99 0.48 -9.45
C ILE A 97 11.61 1.83 -9.08
N ASN A 98 10.84 2.69 -8.42
CA ASN A 98 11.33 3.94 -7.88
C ASN A 98 12.12 3.69 -6.59
N LEU A 99 13.43 3.91 -6.65
CA LEU A 99 14.39 3.78 -5.54
C LEU A 99 14.93 5.13 -5.08
N LYS A 100 14.11 6.20 -5.16
CA LYS A 100 14.54 7.55 -4.78
C LYS A 100 14.77 7.74 -3.27
N TYR A 101 14.09 6.95 -2.44
CA TYR A 101 14.02 7.17 -1.00
C TYR A 101 14.55 5.97 -0.20
N HIS A 102 15.34 6.24 0.83
CA HIS A 102 15.75 5.29 1.85
C HIS A 102 14.66 5.07 2.89
N ALA A 103 14.75 3.95 3.62
CA ALA A 103 13.75 3.49 4.60
C ALA A 103 13.24 4.58 5.58
N LYS A 104 14.08 5.54 5.97
CA LYS A 104 13.75 6.58 6.95
C LYS A 104 13.20 7.89 6.36
N GLU A 105 13.23 8.05 5.04
CA GLU A 105 12.76 9.25 4.32
C GLU A 105 11.24 9.21 4.09
N THR A 106 10.49 8.96 5.17
CA THR A 106 9.04 8.70 5.11
C THR A 106 8.25 9.94 4.70
N LYS A 107 8.71 11.14 5.06
CA LYS A 107 8.05 12.41 4.69
C LYS A 107 8.19 12.69 3.19
N GLU A 108 9.34 12.39 2.62
CA GLU A 108 9.61 12.55 1.21
C GLU A 108 8.83 11.52 0.39
N LEU A 109 8.75 10.27 0.87
CA LEU A 109 7.91 9.23 0.30
C LEU A 109 6.43 9.66 0.31
N GLN A 110 5.90 10.07 1.45
CA GLN A 110 4.53 10.59 1.59
C GLN A 110 4.23 11.69 0.57
N ARG A 111 5.08 12.72 0.49
CA ARG A 111 4.92 13.80 -0.50
C ARG A 111 4.90 13.28 -1.93
N SER A 112 5.74 12.29 -2.25
CA SER A 112 5.72 11.69 -3.59
C SER A 112 4.46 10.89 -3.87
N LEU A 113 3.94 10.16 -2.89
CA LEU A 113 2.74 9.35 -3.04
C LEU A 113 1.49 10.23 -3.21
N LEU A 114 1.43 11.39 -2.55
CA LEU A 114 0.30 12.33 -2.64
C LEU A 114 0.40 13.33 -3.80
N ASN A 115 1.32 13.14 -4.74
CA ASN A 115 1.43 14.00 -5.91
C ASN A 115 0.21 13.84 -6.84
N ASP A 116 -0.31 14.94 -7.38
CA ASP A 116 -1.52 14.96 -8.22
C ASP A 116 -1.46 14.03 -9.44
N LYS A 117 -0.27 13.72 -9.96
CA LYS A 117 -0.10 12.77 -11.06
C LYS A 117 -0.59 11.34 -10.72
N TYR A 118 -0.81 11.06 -9.43
CA TYR A 118 -1.30 9.78 -8.91
C TYR A 118 -2.75 9.85 -8.41
N ALA A 119 -3.47 10.95 -8.64
CA ALA A 119 -4.82 11.15 -8.10
C ALA A 119 -5.81 10.05 -8.52
N ASP A 120 -5.62 9.42 -9.69
CA ASP A 120 -6.45 8.32 -10.20
C ASP A 120 -5.60 7.08 -10.51
N SER A 121 -5.02 6.48 -9.48
CA SER A 121 -3.99 5.46 -9.68
C SER A 121 -3.88 4.42 -8.59
N VAL A 122 -3.27 3.30 -8.94
CA VAL A 122 -2.78 2.31 -7.98
C VAL A 122 -1.26 2.45 -7.84
N ILE A 123 -0.75 2.45 -6.61
CA ILE A 123 0.68 2.48 -6.32
C ILE A 123 1.05 1.33 -5.39
N PHE A 124 2.09 0.56 -5.73
CA PHE A 124 2.65 -0.45 -4.83
C PHE A 124 3.88 0.11 -4.12
N VAL A 125 3.97 -0.10 -2.80
CA VAL A 125 5.05 0.41 -1.94
C VAL A 125 5.61 -0.71 -1.07
N ALA A 126 6.81 -1.19 -1.40
CA ALA A 126 7.50 -2.21 -0.61
C ALA A 126 8.48 -1.58 0.39
N TRP A 127 8.33 -1.85 1.69
CA TRP A 127 9.07 -1.13 2.72
C TRP A 127 9.39 -1.96 3.98
N GLU A 128 10.06 -1.32 4.94
CA GLU A 128 10.25 -1.83 6.30
C GLU A 128 9.04 -1.46 7.18
N HIS A 129 8.59 -2.39 8.02
CA HIS A 129 7.28 -2.31 8.69
C HIS A 129 7.07 -1.08 9.58
N ASP A 130 8.06 -0.65 10.37
CA ASP A 130 7.89 0.52 11.23
C ASP A 130 7.76 1.81 10.41
N ASN A 131 8.60 1.98 9.39
CA ASN A 131 8.56 3.17 8.55
C ASN A 131 7.37 3.20 7.58
N LEU A 132 6.86 2.02 7.20
CA LEU A 132 5.61 1.86 6.46
C LEU A 132 4.44 2.40 7.29
N VAL A 133 4.31 1.96 8.54
CA VAL A 133 3.25 2.41 9.46
C VAL A 133 3.32 3.93 9.65
N LYS A 134 4.52 4.49 9.86
CA LYS A 134 4.71 5.94 9.96
C LYS A 134 4.21 6.70 8.73
N THR A 135 4.52 6.18 7.53
CA THR A 135 4.08 6.80 6.27
C THR A 135 2.56 6.71 6.13
N ALA A 136 1.96 5.55 6.42
CA ALA A 136 0.53 5.34 6.35
C ALA A 136 -0.24 6.26 7.33
N LYS A 137 0.18 6.34 8.60
CA LYS A 137 -0.40 7.26 9.58
C LYS A 137 -0.32 8.71 9.13
N ALA A 138 0.83 9.14 8.63
CA ALA A 138 1.02 10.51 8.17
C ALA A 138 0.14 10.86 6.95
N ILE A 139 -0.12 9.90 6.05
CA ILE A 139 -1.06 10.08 4.94
C ILE A 139 -2.50 10.24 5.46
N MET A 140 -2.93 9.37 6.39
CA MET A 140 -4.26 9.48 7.01
C MET A 140 -4.45 10.86 7.66
N GLU A 141 -3.51 11.28 8.51
CA GLU A 141 -3.54 12.59 9.19
C GLU A 141 -3.59 13.75 8.19
N GLN A 142 -2.72 13.75 7.17
CA GLN A 142 -2.66 14.85 6.20
C GLN A 142 -3.98 15.03 5.43
N LEU A 143 -4.71 13.95 5.22
CA LEU A 143 -5.97 13.95 4.46
C LEU A 143 -7.21 13.98 5.37
N GLY A 144 -7.04 14.27 6.66
CA GLY A 144 -8.13 14.43 7.62
C GLY A 144 -8.75 13.11 8.11
N GLY A 145 -8.12 11.97 7.83
CA GLY A 145 -8.50 10.66 8.38
C GLY A 145 -7.93 10.40 9.77
N ASP A 146 -8.48 9.39 10.43
CA ASP A 146 -8.02 8.92 11.74
C ASP A 146 -6.81 7.98 11.60
N SER A 147 -5.64 8.42 12.06
CA SER A 147 -4.41 7.61 12.01
C SER A 147 -4.39 6.47 13.03
N GLU A 148 -5.26 6.46 14.03
CA GLU A 148 -5.38 5.33 14.96
C GLU A 148 -6.03 4.11 14.32
N GLN A 149 -6.69 4.27 13.16
CA GLN A 149 -7.12 3.14 12.33
C GLN A 149 -5.94 2.35 11.75
N VAL A 150 -4.74 2.93 11.66
CA VAL A 150 -3.54 2.25 11.17
C VAL A 150 -2.82 1.58 12.37
N PRO A 151 -2.95 0.25 12.56
CA PRO A 151 -2.37 -0.39 13.72
C PRO A 151 -0.86 -0.52 13.58
N LYS A 152 -0.20 -0.84 14.69
CA LYS A 152 1.18 -1.31 14.64
C LYS A 152 1.27 -2.58 13.79
N TRP A 153 2.22 -2.61 12.86
CA TRP A 153 2.57 -3.82 12.12
C TRP A 153 3.45 -4.71 13.00
N LYS A 154 3.07 -5.98 13.22
CA LYS A 154 3.83 -6.88 14.08
C LYS A 154 5.11 -7.35 13.39
N GLY A 155 6.22 -7.44 14.13
CA GLY A 155 7.54 -7.78 13.57
C GLY A 155 7.65 -9.18 12.94
N ASP A 156 6.75 -10.10 13.27
CA ASP A 156 6.62 -11.45 12.72
C ASP A 156 5.56 -11.56 11.61
N ASP A 157 4.81 -10.51 11.35
CA ASP A 157 3.78 -10.45 10.32
C ASP A 157 4.40 -10.06 8.96
N PHE A 158 4.53 -11.03 8.07
CA PHE A 158 4.99 -10.84 6.68
C PHE A 158 3.85 -10.94 5.67
N ASP A 159 2.62 -11.16 6.14
CA ASP A 159 1.47 -11.49 5.30
C ASP A 159 0.49 -10.33 5.13
N SER A 160 0.42 -9.41 6.09
CA SER A 160 -0.43 -8.24 5.98
C SER A 160 -0.14 -7.40 4.73
N ILE A 161 -1.18 -6.72 4.26
CA ILE A 161 -1.14 -5.65 3.27
C ILE A 161 -1.88 -4.47 3.87
N TYR A 162 -1.28 -3.29 3.88
CA TYR A 162 -1.97 -2.06 4.31
C TYR A 162 -2.41 -1.32 3.05
N VAL A 163 -3.69 -0.98 2.97
CA VAL A 163 -4.28 -0.30 1.82
C VAL A 163 -4.84 1.02 2.29
N ILE A 164 -4.40 2.12 1.67
CA ILE A 164 -5.03 3.42 1.82
C ILE A 164 -5.76 3.75 0.53
N ARG A 165 -7.05 4.06 0.64
CA ARG A 165 -7.85 4.55 -0.48
C ARG A 165 -8.19 6.01 -0.27
N ILE A 166 -7.95 6.82 -1.29
CA ILE A 166 -8.20 8.26 -1.32
C ILE A 166 -9.17 8.52 -2.46
N GLU A 167 -10.37 8.97 -2.12
CA GLU A 167 -11.41 9.32 -3.07
C GLU A 167 -11.59 10.83 -3.07
N ARG A 168 -11.46 11.44 -4.25
CA ARG A 168 -11.63 12.88 -4.44
C ARG A 168 -12.90 13.11 -5.24
N THR A 169 -13.77 13.96 -4.73
CA THR A 169 -15.08 14.25 -5.33
C THR A 169 -15.02 15.52 -6.18
N SER A 170 -16.02 15.72 -7.03
CA SER A 170 -16.11 16.91 -7.90
C SER A 170 -16.32 18.24 -7.14
N ASN A 171 -16.74 18.19 -5.87
CA ASN A 171 -16.86 19.35 -4.97
C ASN A 171 -15.59 19.60 -4.14
N ASN A 172 -14.46 19.00 -4.51
CA ASN A 172 -13.16 19.18 -3.85
C ASN A 172 -13.11 18.64 -2.40
N GLU A 173 -13.98 17.68 -2.06
CA GLU A 173 -13.88 16.91 -0.83
C GLU A 173 -12.93 15.73 -1.06
N THR A 174 -12.21 15.35 0.00
CA THR A 174 -11.31 14.19 -0.01
C THR A 174 -11.71 13.26 1.11
N HIS A 175 -11.98 12.01 0.77
CA HIS A 175 -12.24 10.94 1.73
C HIS A 175 -11.08 9.96 1.70
N VAL A 176 -10.44 9.77 2.86
CA VAL A 176 -9.37 8.78 3.03
C VAL A 176 -9.83 7.65 3.93
N SER A 177 -9.50 6.42 3.57
CA SER A 177 -9.80 5.22 4.36
C SER A 177 -8.61 4.29 4.41
N PHE A 178 -8.54 3.52 5.50
CA PHE A 178 -7.53 2.49 5.73
C PHE A 178 -8.16 1.11 5.79
N MET A 179 -7.51 0.13 5.18
CA MET A 179 -7.85 -1.29 5.28
C MET A 179 -6.59 -2.11 5.53
N ARG A 180 -6.71 -3.15 6.36
CA ARG A 180 -5.70 -4.19 6.51
C ARG A 180 -6.20 -5.47 5.86
N GLU A 181 -5.50 -5.91 4.84
CA GLU A 181 -5.74 -7.16 4.12
C GLU A 181 -4.59 -8.15 4.36
N GLN A 182 -4.70 -9.33 3.75
CA GLN A 182 -3.71 -10.40 3.80
C GLN A 182 -3.30 -10.86 2.39
N GLN A 183 -2.05 -11.28 2.27
CA GLN A 183 -1.52 -11.99 1.10
C GLN A 183 -2.04 -13.44 1.06
N ASN A 184 -2.37 -14.02 2.22
CA ASN A 184 -2.75 -15.42 2.38
C ASN A 184 -1.63 -16.40 1.98
N LEU A 185 -0.37 -16.02 2.19
CA LEU A 185 0.82 -16.82 1.94
C LEU A 185 1.41 -17.34 3.25
N THR A 186 0.63 -18.16 3.97
CA THR A 186 1.00 -18.65 5.31
C THR A 186 1.88 -19.90 5.28
N HIS A 187 1.85 -20.68 4.18
CA HIS A 187 2.52 -21.99 4.07
C HIS A 187 3.62 -22.04 2.99
N LEU A 188 4.48 -21.02 2.94
CA LEU A 188 5.59 -20.95 2.00
C LEU A 188 6.76 -21.87 2.39
N SER A 189 7.35 -22.53 1.38
CA SER A 189 8.56 -23.36 1.53
C SER A 189 9.75 -22.55 2.06
N THR A 190 10.59 -23.19 2.87
CA THR A 190 11.88 -22.65 3.33
C THR A 190 13.04 -23.02 2.41
N ILE A 191 12.79 -23.77 1.34
CA ILE A 191 13.79 -24.16 0.34
C ILE A 191 13.77 -23.14 -0.80
N CYS A 192 14.95 -22.71 -1.26
CA CYS A 192 15.06 -21.77 -2.37
C CYS A 192 14.60 -22.43 -3.68
N PRO A 193 13.99 -21.64 -4.60
CA PRO A 193 13.69 -22.11 -5.94
C PRO A 193 15.00 -22.48 -6.67
N LYS A 194 14.94 -23.49 -7.54
CA LYS A 194 16.07 -23.93 -8.37
C LYS A 194 16.02 -23.28 -9.75
#